data_AF-A0A2G8ITI6-F1
#
_entry.id   AF-A0A2G8ITI6-F1
#
_cell.length_a   1.000
_cell.length_b   1.000
_cell.length_c   1.000
_cell.angle_alpha   90.00
_cell.angle_beta   90.00
_cell.angle_gamma   90.00
#
_symmetry.space_group_name_H-M   'P 1'
#
loop_
_entity.id
_entity.type
_entity.pdbx_description
1 polymer ?
#
loop_
_entity_poly.entity_id
_entity_poly.type
_entity_poly.pdbx_seq_one_letter_code
_entity_poly.pdbx_strand_id
1 'polypeptide(L)'
;MKKIFRVTNKTIAEANRIFGLSKETAANELIGRAHQAVKVYTFDSTNGSEAVYDNYPTNTRLIIATNDAIIGVYEIGKLPGSNRIACELVRSPILRGLKEEYQRLYSQWMAVEVTFAQTSLEIAMTKRAQIGETDSAVLVEYTKKLSDLCFENSKRHKERSKLHRELIELERAFVPYL
;
A
#
# COMPACT_ATOMS: atom_id res chain seq x y z
N MET A 1 -18.63 19.06 2.63
CA MET A 1 -17.87 19.30 1.39
C MET A 1 -18.09 18.13 0.43
N LYS A 2 -18.46 18.37 -0.84
CA LYS A 2 -18.45 17.31 -1.85
C LYS A 2 -16.98 16.92 -2.10
N LYS A 3 -16.63 15.65 -1.95
CA LYS A 3 -15.29 15.14 -2.31
C LYS A 3 -15.04 15.41 -3.80
N ILE A 4 -13.82 15.77 -4.16
CA ILE A 4 -13.46 16.01 -5.56
C ILE A 4 -12.54 14.86 -5.98
N PHE A 5 -13.10 13.89 -6.68
CA PHE A 5 -12.33 12.75 -7.15
C PHE A 5 -11.50 13.11 -8.38
N ARG A 6 -10.30 12.54 -8.46
CA ARG A 6 -9.39 12.67 -9.62
C ARG A 6 -9.14 11.30 -10.23
N VAL A 7 -9.20 11.18 -11.54
CA VAL A 7 -9.02 9.89 -12.23
C VAL A 7 -7.67 9.86 -12.92
N THR A 8 -6.89 8.80 -12.72
CA THR A 8 -5.61 8.64 -13.41
C THR A 8 -5.80 8.15 -14.85
N ASN A 9 -4.86 8.46 -15.74
CA ASN A 9 -4.87 7.95 -17.13
C ASN A 9 -4.85 6.42 -17.17
N LYS A 10 -4.15 5.77 -16.24
CA LYS A 10 -4.13 4.31 -16.10
C LYS A 10 -5.54 3.79 -15.80
N THR A 11 -6.24 4.41 -14.86
CA THR A 11 -7.62 4.04 -14.49
C THR A 11 -8.59 4.24 -15.67
N ILE A 12 -8.43 5.31 -16.45
CA ILE A 12 -9.24 5.56 -17.66
C ILE A 12 -9.06 4.44 -18.69
N ALA A 13 -7.81 4.07 -18.97
CA ALA A 13 -7.52 2.98 -19.91
C ALA A 13 -8.11 1.65 -19.44
N GLU A 14 -8.02 1.37 -18.14
CA GLU A 14 -8.56 0.14 -17.57
C GLU A 14 -10.09 0.12 -17.57
N ALA A 15 -10.74 1.26 -17.32
CA ALA A 15 -12.19 1.36 -17.41
C ALA A 15 -12.71 1.21 -18.83
N ASN A 16 -11.98 1.70 -19.84
CA ASN A 16 -12.27 1.41 -21.24
C ASN A 16 -12.21 -0.09 -21.53
N ARG A 17 -11.15 -0.76 -21.05
CA ARG A 17 -10.94 -2.20 -21.25
C ARG A 17 -12.02 -3.06 -20.58
N ILE A 18 -12.44 -2.71 -19.37
CA ILE A 18 -13.36 -3.51 -18.56
C ILE A 18 -14.82 -3.21 -18.93
N PHE A 19 -15.17 -1.93 -19.05
CA PHE A 19 -16.55 -1.47 -19.16
C PHE A 19 -16.89 -0.86 -20.53
N GLY A 20 -15.94 -0.78 -21.46
CA GLY A 20 -16.15 -0.18 -22.77
C GLY A 20 -16.33 1.34 -22.74
N LEU A 21 -15.96 2.01 -21.63
CA LEU A 21 -16.15 3.46 -21.49
C LEU A 21 -15.23 4.22 -22.44
N SER A 22 -15.77 5.20 -23.18
CA SER A 22 -14.95 6.05 -24.05
C SER A 22 -14.00 6.91 -23.22
N LYS A 23 -12.84 7.29 -23.78
CA LYS A 23 -11.83 8.08 -23.07
C LYS A 23 -12.38 9.44 -22.60
N GLU A 24 -13.30 10.01 -23.37
CA GLU A 24 -13.93 11.31 -23.15
C GLU A 24 -14.91 11.30 -21.98
N THR A 25 -15.54 10.14 -21.71
CA THR A 25 -16.60 10.00 -20.70
C THR A 25 -16.15 9.23 -19.46
N ALA A 26 -15.13 8.38 -19.59
CA ALA A 26 -14.66 7.49 -18.54
C ALA A 26 -14.34 8.20 -17.21
N ALA A 27 -13.69 9.37 -17.26
CA ALA A 27 -13.36 10.11 -16.04
C ALA A 27 -14.61 10.53 -15.26
N ASN A 28 -15.58 11.15 -15.95
CA ASN A 28 -16.83 11.60 -15.34
C ASN A 28 -17.67 10.42 -14.84
N GLU A 29 -17.71 9.33 -15.60
CA GLU A 29 -18.42 8.12 -15.24
C GLU A 29 -17.86 7.50 -13.95
N LEU A 30 -16.53 7.37 -13.84
CA LEU A 30 -15.87 6.82 -12.65
C LEU A 30 -16.05 7.72 -11.43
N ILE A 31 -16.01 9.05 -11.61
CA ILE A 31 -16.29 10.01 -10.53
C ILE A 31 -17.75 9.85 -10.06
N GLY A 32 -18.70 9.73 -10.98
CA GLY A 32 -20.10 9.46 -10.65
C GLY A 32 -20.27 8.15 -9.88
N ARG A 33 -19.61 7.08 -10.33
CA ARG A 33 -19.61 5.79 -9.63
C ARG A 33 -19.01 5.90 -8.24
N ALA A 34 -17.91 6.63 -8.06
CA ALA A 34 -17.27 6.85 -6.77
C ALA A 34 -18.17 7.62 -5.79
N HIS A 35 -18.91 8.63 -6.26
CA HIS A 35 -19.87 9.36 -5.43
C HIS A 35 -21.04 8.50 -4.94
N GLN A 36 -21.43 7.50 -5.73
CA GLN A 36 -22.54 6.59 -5.42
C GLN A 36 -22.07 5.27 -4.78
N ALA A 37 -20.75 5.10 -4.58
CA ALA A 37 -20.18 3.89 -4.05
C ALA A 37 -20.22 3.85 -2.51
N VAL A 38 -20.29 2.65 -1.97
CA VAL A 38 -20.13 2.38 -0.54
C VAL A 38 -18.68 1.99 -0.27
N LYS A 39 -18.07 2.59 0.75
CA LYS A 39 -16.73 2.18 1.21
C LYS A 39 -16.82 0.79 1.85
N VAL A 40 -16.04 -0.15 1.34
CA VAL A 40 -16.07 -1.56 1.78
C VAL A 40 -14.98 -1.86 2.79
N TYR A 41 -13.75 -1.37 2.56
CA TYR A 41 -12.64 -1.58 3.50
C TYR A 41 -11.48 -0.59 3.29
N THR A 42 -10.53 -0.60 4.22
CA THR A 42 -9.24 0.12 4.17
C THR A 42 -8.07 -0.85 4.20
N PHE A 43 -6.98 -0.45 3.58
CA PHE A 43 -5.74 -1.22 3.57
C PHE A 43 -4.90 -0.93 4.81
N ASP A 44 -4.63 -1.97 5.61
CA ASP A 44 -3.81 -1.86 6.82
C ASP A 44 -2.38 -1.47 6.47
N SER A 45 -1.81 -2.04 5.39
CA SER A 45 -0.43 -1.68 4.98
C SER A 45 -0.29 -0.22 4.57
N THR A 46 -1.38 0.44 4.14
CA THR A 46 -1.33 1.85 3.75
C THR A 46 -1.66 2.80 4.90
N ASN A 47 -1.86 2.29 6.13
CA ASN A 47 -2.42 3.02 7.27
C ASN A 47 -3.73 3.75 6.90
N GLY A 48 -4.58 3.11 6.09
CA GLY A 48 -5.82 3.69 5.59
C GLY A 48 -5.67 4.81 4.58
N SER A 49 -4.47 5.02 4.00
CA SER A 49 -4.27 5.99 2.91
C SER A 49 -4.91 5.57 1.59
N GLU A 50 -5.35 4.31 1.49
CA GLU A 50 -6.18 3.80 0.41
C GLU A 50 -7.41 3.06 0.96
N ALA A 51 -8.48 3.07 0.16
CA ALA A 51 -9.70 2.35 0.48
C ALA A 51 -10.40 1.85 -0.79
N VAL A 52 -11.21 0.81 -0.61
CA VAL A 52 -12.01 0.23 -1.69
C VAL A 52 -13.46 0.63 -1.57
N TYR A 53 -14.03 0.98 -2.71
CA TYR A 53 -15.38 1.48 -2.86
C TYR A 53 -16.13 0.64 -3.90
N ASP A 54 -17.27 0.09 -3.50
CA ASP A 54 -18.11 -0.70 -4.39
C ASP A 54 -19.36 0.08 -4.80
N ASN A 55 -19.56 0.19 -6.09
CA ASN A 55 -20.79 0.64 -6.74
C ASN A 55 -21.50 -0.58 -7.32
N TYR A 56 -22.37 -1.19 -6.52
CA TYR A 56 -23.13 -2.38 -6.93
C TYR A 56 -24.04 -2.17 -8.16
N PRO A 57 -24.74 -1.02 -8.34
CA PRO A 57 -25.56 -0.80 -9.54
C PRO A 57 -24.82 -0.96 -10.87
N THR A 58 -23.53 -0.61 -10.89
CA THR A 58 -22.66 -0.73 -12.07
C THR A 58 -21.65 -1.86 -11.96
N ASN A 59 -21.77 -2.74 -10.95
CA ASN A 59 -20.79 -3.77 -10.59
C ASN A 59 -19.34 -3.25 -10.62
N THR A 60 -19.10 -2.03 -10.13
CA THR A 60 -17.79 -1.39 -10.22
C THR A 60 -17.15 -1.33 -8.85
N ARG A 61 -15.91 -1.80 -8.77
CA ARG A 61 -15.04 -1.66 -7.60
C ARG A 61 -13.93 -0.68 -7.91
N LEU A 62 -13.71 0.28 -7.03
CA LEU A 62 -12.71 1.34 -7.16
C LEU A 62 -11.72 1.29 -6.01
N ILE A 63 -10.44 1.53 -6.31
CA ILE A 63 -9.43 1.87 -5.30
C ILE A 63 -9.30 3.39 -5.29
N ILE A 64 -9.55 4.01 -4.13
CA ILE A 64 -9.48 5.46 -3.95
C ILE A 64 -8.47 5.78 -2.84
N ALA A 65 -7.47 6.60 -3.18
CA ALA A 65 -6.49 7.11 -2.23
C ALA A 65 -7.04 8.29 -1.41
N THR A 66 -6.40 8.62 -0.29
CA THR A 66 -6.83 9.72 0.62
C THR A 66 -6.81 11.10 0.00
N ASN A 67 -6.02 11.31 -1.05
CA ASN A 67 -6.06 12.52 -1.86
C ASN A 67 -7.20 12.53 -2.89
N ASP A 68 -8.21 11.67 -2.69
CA ASP A 68 -9.37 11.44 -3.54
C ASP A 68 -9.02 11.00 -4.98
N ALA A 69 -7.83 10.44 -5.22
CA ALA A 69 -7.46 9.88 -6.51
C ALA A 69 -8.04 8.45 -6.69
N ILE A 70 -8.76 8.22 -7.78
CA ILE A 70 -9.20 6.89 -8.23
C ILE A 70 -8.05 6.24 -9.00
N ILE A 71 -7.39 5.30 -8.35
CA ILE A 71 -6.12 4.68 -8.81
C ILE A 71 -6.28 3.24 -9.30
N GLY A 72 -7.47 2.65 -9.13
CA GLY A 72 -7.80 1.32 -9.62
C GLY A 72 -9.29 1.16 -9.89
N VAL A 73 -9.64 0.31 -10.85
CA VAL A 73 -11.01 0.03 -11.28
C VAL A 73 -11.13 -1.43 -11.68
N TYR A 74 -12.18 -2.10 -11.18
CA TYR A 74 -12.45 -3.52 -11.42
C TYR A 74 -13.95 -3.77 -11.56
N GLU A 75 -14.33 -4.87 -12.21
CA GLU A 75 -15.71 -5.36 -12.24
C GLU A 75 -15.93 -6.34 -11.09
N ILE A 76 -16.96 -6.11 -10.27
CA ILE A 76 -17.32 -6.96 -9.15
C ILE A 76 -17.74 -8.34 -9.67
N GLY A 77 -17.18 -9.39 -9.08
CA GLY A 77 -17.54 -10.77 -9.43
C GLY A 77 -16.93 -11.29 -10.72
N LYS A 78 -16.09 -10.52 -11.43
CA LYS A 78 -15.26 -11.03 -12.52
C LYS A 78 -13.79 -10.94 -12.18
N LEU A 79 -13.05 -12.03 -12.41
CA LEU A 79 -11.60 -11.95 -12.42
C LEU A 79 -11.13 -11.29 -13.72
N PRO A 80 -10.01 -10.56 -13.68
CA PRO A 80 -9.42 -9.99 -14.89
C PRO A 80 -9.20 -11.06 -15.96
N GLY A 81 -9.92 -10.96 -17.09
CA GLY A 81 -9.69 -11.77 -18.29
C GLY A 81 -10.23 -13.21 -18.29
N SER A 82 -11.21 -13.58 -17.46
CA SER A 82 -11.77 -14.95 -17.47
C SER A 82 -13.31 -15.01 -17.41
N ASN A 83 -13.88 -16.16 -17.80
CA ASN A 83 -15.31 -16.42 -17.69
C ASN A 83 -15.70 -16.68 -16.22
N ARG A 84 -16.96 -16.40 -15.87
CA ARG A 84 -17.46 -16.43 -14.47
C ARG A 84 -17.30 -17.79 -13.77
N ILE A 85 -17.40 -18.91 -14.50
CA ILE A 85 -17.31 -20.26 -13.93
C ILE A 85 -15.86 -20.62 -13.61
N ALA A 86 -14.92 -20.26 -14.50
CA ALA A 86 -13.49 -20.41 -14.26
C ALA A 86 -13.03 -19.52 -13.09
N CYS A 87 -13.62 -18.33 -12.95
CA CYS A 87 -13.34 -17.39 -11.85
C CYS A 87 -13.58 -18.02 -10.48
N GLU A 88 -14.72 -18.67 -10.28
CA GLU A 88 -15.11 -19.22 -8.97
C GLU A 88 -14.20 -20.38 -8.55
N LEU A 89 -13.76 -21.22 -9.49
CA LEU A 89 -12.88 -22.35 -9.23
C LEU A 89 -11.45 -21.94 -8.83
N VAL A 90 -10.91 -20.86 -9.40
CA VAL A 90 -9.53 -20.42 -9.14
C VAL A 90 -9.42 -19.34 -8.06
N ARG A 91 -10.53 -18.68 -7.71
CA ARG A 91 -10.56 -17.59 -6.71
C ARG A 91 -10.09 -18.03 -5.32
N SER A 92 -10.53 -19.18 -4.83
CA SER A 92 -10.15 -19.65 -3.48
C SER A 92 -8.65 -20.01 -3.38
N PRO A 93 -8.06 -20.77 -4.32
CA PRO A 93 -6.62 -20.99 -4.36
C PRO A 93 -5.79 -19.70 -4.49
N ILE A 94 -6.21 -18.77 -5.36
CA ILE A 94 -5.50 -17.49 -5.53
C ILE A 94 -5.54 -16.65 -4.24
N LEU A 95 -6.72 -16.50 -3.63
CA LEU A 95 -6.86 -15.80 -2.36
C LEU A 95 -6.01 -16.41 -1.25
N ARG A 96 -5.91 -17.74 -1.21
CA ARG A 96 -5.06 -18.45 -0.25
C ARG A 96 -3.58 -18.15 -0.51
N GLY A 97 -3.12 -18.28 -1.75
CA GLY A 97 -1.73 -17.98 -2.11
C GLY A 97 -1.34 -16.53 -1.83
N LEU A 98 -2.22 -15.57 -2.17
CA LEU A 98 -2.02 -14.16 -1.84
C LEU A 98 -1.96 -13.95 -0.31
N LYS A 99 -2.79 -14.65 0.47
CA LYS A 99 -2.81 -14.55 1.94
C LYS A 99 -1.53 -15.11 2.57
N GLU A 100 -1.07 -16.26 2.11
CA GLU A 100 0.18 -16.87 2.57
C GLU A 100 1.37 -15.96 2.27
N GLU A 101 1.42 -15.42 1.06
CA GLU A 101 2.46 -14.47 0.65
C GLU A 101 2.41 -13.18 1.46
N TYR A 102 1.20 -12.68 1.78
CA TYR A 102 1.03 -11.49 2.60
C TYR A 102 1.57 -11.72 4.00
N GLN A 103 1.21 -12.83 4.64
CA GLN A 103 1.70 -13.16 5.97
C GLN A 103 3.22 -13.32 6.00
N ARG A 104 3.80 -13.96 4.98
CA ARG A 104 5.24 -14.13 4.83
C ARG A 104 5.94 -12.77 4.73
N LEU A 105 5.48 -11.92 3.82
CA LEU A 105 6.07 -10.62 3.56
C LEU A 105 5.88 -9.66 4.75
N TYR A 106 4.71 -9.69 5.39
CA TYR A 106 4.40 -8.89 6.56
C TYR A 106 5.33 -9.26 7.73
N SER A 107 5.55 -10.55 7.95
CA SER A 107 6.49 -11.01 8.98
C SER A 107 7.92 -10.53 8.72
N GLN A 108 8.37 -10.53 7.46
CA GLN A 108 9.68 -9.99 7.07
C GLN A 108 9.76 -8.48 7.30
N TRP A 109 8.73 -7.75 6.87
CA TRP A 109 8.64 -6.30 7.07
C TRP A 109 8.68 -5.95 8.56
N MET A 110 7.91 -6.66 9.39
CA MET A 110 7.88 -6.45 10.84
C MET A 110 9.24 -6.71 11.49
N ALA A 111 9.97 -7.75 11.09
CA ALA A 111 11.31 -8.02 11.62
C ALA A 111 12.29 -6.88 11.31
N VAL A 112 12.24 -6.33 10.10
CA VAL A 112 13.04 -5.18 9.70
C VAL A 112 12.61 -3.91 10.46
N GLU A 113 11.30 -3.71 10.66
CA GLU A 113 10.76 -2.55 11.38
C GLU A 113 11.19 -2.54 12.85
N VAL A 114 11.12 -3.69 13.53
CA VAL A 114 11.59 -3.83 14.91
C VAL A 114 13.07 -3.48 15.00
N THR A 115 13.88 -3.99 14.08
CA THR A 115 15.33 -3.72 14.06
C THR A 115 15.61 -2.23 13.81
N PHE A 116 14.92 -1.61 12.85
CA PHE A 116 15.01 -0.17 12.57
C PHE A 116 14.65 0.68 13.80
N ALA A 117 13.57 0.32 14.51
CA ALA A 117 13.15 1.04 15.71
C ALA A 117 14.18 0.92 16.83
N GLN A 118 14.75 -0.27 17.04
CA GLN A 118 15.81 -0.52 18.01
C GLN A 118 17.08 0.31 17.69
N THR A 119 17.55 0.29 16.44
CA THR A 119 18.71 1.10 16.02
C THR A 119 18.44 2.59 16.17
N SER A 120 17.23 3.04 15.83
CA SER A 120 16.83 4.44 16.00
C SER A 120 16.85 4.88 17.47
N LEU A 121 16.38 4.00 18.38
CA LEU A 121 16.47 4.24 19.82
C LEU A 121 17.92 4.30 20.29
N GLU A 122 18.77 3.39 19.84
CA GLU A 122 20.19 3.37 20.22
C GLU A 122 20.94 4.63 19.74
N ILE A 123 20.63 5.13 18.54
CA ILE A 123 21.13 6.44 18.06
C ILE A 123 20.72 7.55 19.02
N ALA A 124 19.45 7.60 19.42
CA ALA A 124 18.94 8.63 20.32
C ALA A 124 19.61 8.54 21.70
N MET A 125 19.78 7.34 22.24
CA MET A 125 20.48 7.10 23.51
C MET A 125 21.95 7.49 23.44
N THR A 126 22.64 7.16 22.34
CA THR A 126 24.06 7.52 22.14
C THR A 126 24.23 9.03 22.02
N LYS A 127 23.36 9.71 21.26
CA LYS A 127 23.35 11.19 21.20
C LYS A 127 23.09 11.81 22.56
N ARG A 128 22.19 11.24 23.35
CA ARG A 128 21.92 11.70 24.72
C ARG A 128 23.15 11.55 25.61
N ALA A 129 23.88 10.45 25.50
CA ALA A 129 25.09 10.19 26.28
C ALA A 129 26.25 11.14 25.93
N GLN A 130 26.31 11.66 24.70
CA GLN A 130 27.29 12.69 24.31
C GLN A 130 27.04 14.05 24.98
N ILE A 131 25.82 14.34 25.43
CA ILE A 131 25.48 15.64 26.00
C ILE A 131 26.22 15.81 27.33
N GLY A 132 27.13 16.78 27.39
CA GLY A 132 27.92 17.09 28.58
C GLY A 132 29.15 16.21 28.78
N GLU A 133 29.45 15.30 27.85
CA GLU A 133 30.70 14.56 27.84
C GLU A 133 31.87 15.48 27.46
N THR A 134 32.98 15.40 28.22
CA THR A 134 34.16 16.25 28.01
C THR A 134 35.42 15.45 27.67
N ASP A 135 35.40 14.12 27.83
CA ASP A 135 36.51 13.26 27.42
C ASP A 135 36.54 13.09 25.89
N SER A 136 37.60 13.61 25.28
CA SER A 136 37.85 13.53 23.84
C SER A 136 37.90 12.10 23.28
N ALA A 137 38.41 11.13 24.03
CA ALA A 137 38.50 9.75 23.56
C ALA A 137 37.10 9.12 23.49
N VAL A 138 36.29 9.33 24.53
CA VAL A 138 34.90 8.87 24.61
C VAL A 138 34.04 9.53 23.52
N LEU A 139 34.24 10.83 23.26
CA LEU A 139 33.54 11.52 22.17
C LEU A 139 33.86 10.96 20.78
N VAL A 140 35.10 10.53 20.54
CA VAL A 140 35.49 9.86 19.29
C VAL A 140 34.81 8.50 19.16
N GLU A 141 34.74 7.72 20.23
CA GLU A 141 34.03 6.43 20.24
C GLU A 141 32.54 6.61 19.96
N TYR A 142 31.88 7.57 20.60
CA TYR A 142 30.48 7.88 20.33
C TYR A 142 30.27 8.33 18.88
N THR A 143 31.16 9.13 18.33
CA THR A 143 31.07 9.59 16.94
C THR A 143 31.16 8.41 15.96
N LYS A 144 32.10 7.50 16.19
CA LYS A 144 32.22 6.27 15.39
C LYS A 144 30.96 5.41 15.51
N LYS A 145 30.52 5.13 16.73
CA LYS A 145 29.31 4.35 17.00
C LYS A 145 28.08 4.96 16.32
N LEU A 146 27.90 6.28 16.38
CA LEU A 146 26.80 6.97 15.72
C LEU A 146 26.87 6.86 14.20
N SER A 147 28.07 6.93 13.61
CA SER A 147 28.25 6.73 12.18
C SER A 147 27.78 5.35 11.74
N ASP A 148 28.24 4.30 12.44
CA ASP A 148 27.87 2.91 12.16
C ASP A 148 26.36 2.68 12.32
N LEU A 149 25.77 3.16 13.43
CA LEU A 149 24.33 3.04 13.66
C LEU A 149 23.51 3.79 12.62
N CYS A 150 23.92 5.01 12.22
CA CYS A 150 23.20 5.78 11.20
C CYS A 150 23.27 5.10 9.83
N PHE A 151 24.42 4.52 9.47
CA PHE A 151 24.58 3.75 8.25
C PHE A 151 23.65 2.54 8.21
N GLU A 152 23.66 1.71 9.26
CA GLU A 152 22.78 0.55 9.36
C GLU A 152 21.29 0.94 9.38
N ASN A 153 20.93 2.00 10.12
CA ASN A 153 19.55 2.47 10.17
C ASN A 153 19.05 2.96 8.80
N SER A 154 19.92 3.62 8.01
CA SER A 154 19.60 4.03 6.63
C SER A 154 19.36 2.83 5.71
N LYS A 155 20.18 1.78 5.84
CA LYS A 155 20.00 0.53 5.10
C LYS A 155 18.66 -0.14 5.45
N ARG A 156 18.33 -0.23 6.74
CA ARG A 156 17.04 -0.79 7.22
C ARG A 156 15.84 0.05 6.78
N HIS A 157 15.95 1.38 6.78
CA HIS A 157 14.90 2.24 6.25
C HIS A 157 14.57 1.94 4.78
N LYS A 158 15.59 1.74 3.94
CA LYS A 158 15.42 1.38 2.53
C LYS A 158 14.78 0.01 2.38
N GLU A 159 15.27 -0.98 3.12
CA GLU A 159 14.75 -2.35 3.12
C GLU A 159 13.28 -2.39 3.53
N ARG A 160 12.94 -1.76 4.65
CA ARG A 160 11.56 -1.62 5.13
C ARG A 160 10.67 -0.96 4.09
N SER A 161 11.12 0.14 3.50
CA SER A 161 10.34 0.88 2.49
C SER A 161 10.10 0.06 1.22
N LYS A 162 11.04 -0.81 0.86
CA LYS A 162 10.85 -1.77 -0.24
C LYS A 162 9.77 -2.80 0.11
N LEU A 163 9.92 -3.49 1.23
CA LEU A 163 8.98 -4.51 1.70
C LEU A 163 7.56 -3.93 1.90
N HIS A 164 7.47 -2.69 2.40
CA HIS A 164 6.21 -1.99 2.55
C HIS A 164 5.48 -1.76 1.23
N ARG A 165 6.21 -1.35 0.18
CA ARG A 165 5.62 -1.20 -1.16
C ARG A 165 5.13 -2.52 -1.73
N GLU A 166 5.87 -3.60 -1.51
CA GLU A 166 5.46 -4.94 -1.94
C GLU A 166 4.18 -5.40 -1.20
N LEU A 167 4.03 -5.08 0.09
CA LEU A 167 2.80 -5.35 0.85
C LEU A 167 1.60 -4.61 0.28
N ILE A 168 1.77 -3.33 -0.07
CA ILE A 168 0.71 -2.51 -0.70
C ILE A 168 0.29 -3.11 -2.04
N GLU A 169 1.24 -3.50 -2.88
CA GLU A 169 0.92 -4.12 -4.17
C GLU A 169 0.20 -5.46 -3.99
N LEU A 170 0.58 -6.25 -2.99
CA LEU A 170 -0.08 -7.52 -2.71
C LEU A 170 -1.50 -7.30 -2.16
N GLU A 171 -1.70 -6.33 -1.27
CA GLU A 171 -3.02 -5.91 -0.80
C GLU A 171 -3.92 -5.46 -1.96
N ARG A 172 -3.39 -4.63 -2.88
CA ARG A 172 -4.09 -4.25 -4.10
C ARG A 172 -4.42 -5.45 -4.99
N ALA A 173 -3.58 -6.48 -5.01
CA ALA A 173 -3.84 -7.71 -5.74
C ALA A 173 -5.03 -8.50 -5.17
N PHE A 174 -5.43 -8.32 -3.90
CA PHE A 174 -6.68 -8.92 -3.38
C PHE A 174 -7.94 -8.25 -3.91
N VAL A 175 -7.87 -6.97 -4.30
CA VAL A 175 -9.05 -6.15 -4.63
C VAL A 175 -10.01 -6.79 -5.65
N PRO A 176 -9.53 -7.40 -6.76
CA PRO A 176 -10.43 -8.06 -7.72
C PRO A 176 -11.14 -9.30 -7.15
N TYR A 177 -10.63 -9.85 -6.05
CA TYR A 177 -11.05 -11.13 -5.46
C TYR A 177 -11.86 -10.98 -4.16
N LEU A 178 -12.18 -9.76 -3.75
CA LEU A 178 -13.09 -9.49 -2.62
C LEU A 178 -14.56 -9.51 -3.04
#